data_AF-A0A4V1SJ58-F1
#
_entry.id   AF-A0A4V1SJ58-F1
#
_cell.length_a   1.000
_cell.length_b   1.000
_cell.length_c   1.000
_cell.angle_alpha   90.00
_cell.angle_beta   90.00
_cell.angle_gamma   90.00
#
_symmetry.space_group_name_H-M   'P 1'
#
loop_
_entity.id
_entity.type
_entity.pdbx_description
1 polymer ?
#
loop_
_entity_poly.entity_id
_entity_poly.type
_entity_poly.pdbx_seq_one_letter_code
_entity_poly.pdbx_strand_id
1 'polypeptide(L)'
;MPSLKRLSLILLTSCAGAALSACDGSPSVASPGEGVIVVPAPAPSATPTPSGTPTPTPGTPAASCPTGTTDAGVIGSFRGCKLPSLITGNVTLAKLPGVAYEINGRVDVGIDLGGSGTAPGGQSAILTVQPGVLFYANTTNADNDFLVVNRGSRILADGTAAQPIIFTSQQNVAGTVTDESQGQWGGVILAGRAPISNCNLAGVTGGAANCE
;
A
#
# COMPACT_ATOMS: atom_id res chain seq x y z
N MET A 1 -37.23 17.70 -56.19
CA MET A 1 -37.95 17.36 -54.94
C MET A 1 -37.46 16.01 -54.44
N PRO A 2 -36.48 15.96 -53.52
CA PRO A 2 -36.01 14.70 -52.94
C PRO A 2 -37.15 14.05 -52.12
N SER A 3 -37.40 12.77 -52.39
CA SER A 3 -38.46 11.97 -51.76
C SER A 3 -38.30 11.89 -50.24
N LEU A 4 -39.41 12.06 -49.50
CA LEU A 4 -39.44 12.06 -48.01
C LEU A 4 -38.72 10.86 -47.38
N LYS A 5 -38.66 9.70 -48.07
CA LYS A 5 -37.96 8.51 -47.59
C LYS A 5 -36.43 8.69 -47.49
N ARG A 6 -35.83 9.52 -48.35
CA ARG A 6 -34.38 9.83 -48.29
C ARG A 6 -34.06 10.81 -47.16
N LEU A 7 -35.01 11.68 -46.81
CA LEU A 7 -34.86 12.63 -45.70
C LEU A 7 -34.89 11.92 -44.34
N SER A 8 -35.79 10.95 -44.15
CA SER A 8 -35.86 10.16 -42.91
C SER A 8 -34.62 9.28 -42.68
N LEU A 9 -34.05 8.71 -43.75
CA LEU A 9 -32.85 7.87 -43.63
C LEU A 9 -31.60 8.68 -43.24
N ILE A 10 -31.48 9.92 -43.73
CA ILE A 10 -30.42 10.86 -43.34
C ILE A 10 -30.58 11.27 -41.87
N LEU A 11 -31.81 11.51 -41.41
CA LEU A 11 -32.07 11.89 -40.02
C LEU A 11 -31.74 10.77 -39.00
N LEU A 12 -32.03 9.52 -39.35
CA LEU A 12 -31.77 8.36 -38.49
C LEU A 12 -30.27 8.01 -38.39
N THR A 13 -29.48 8.28 -39.43
CA THR A 13 -28.03 8.03 -39.42
C THR A 13 -27.25 9.12 -38.68
N SER A 14 -27.73 10.36 -38.62
CA SER A 14 -27.10 11.42 -37.82
C SER A 14 -27.24 11.24 -36.31
N CYS A 15 -28.32 10.60 -35.83
CA CYS A 15 -28.53 10.40 -34.38
C CYS A 15 -27.61 9.32 -33.78
N ALA A 16 -27.12 8.36 -34.59
CA ALA A 16 -26.20 7.33 -34.12
C ALA A 16 -24.74 7.83 -33.96
N GLY A 17 -24.34 8.85 -34.72
CA GLY A 17 -22.99 9.43 -34.64
C GLY A 17 -22.77 10.32 -33.41
N ALA A 18 -23.82 10.96 -32.88
CA ALA A 18 -23.73 11.87 -31.75
C ALA A 18 -23.55 11.15 -30.39
N ALA A 19 -23.80 9.84 -30.32
CA ALA A 19 -23.67 9.09 -29.07
C ALA A 19 -22.23 8.61 -28.79
N LEU A 20 -21.34 8.59 -29.80
CA LEU A 20 -19.98 8.06 -29.64
C LEU A 20 -18.93 9.12 -29.23
N SER A 21 -19.22 10.41 -29.41
CA SER A 21 -18.34 11.51 -29.01
C SER A 21 -18.56 12.00 -27.56
N ALA A 22 -19.35 11.29 -26.77
CA ALA A 22 -19.60 11.63 -25.37
C ALA A 22 -18.63 10.97 -24.38
N CYS A 23 -17.65 10.20 -24.88
CA CYS A 23 -16.52 9.70 -24.08
C CYS A 23 -15.27 10.56 -24.31
N ASP A 24 -15.40 11.88 -24.32
CA ASP A 24 -14.25 12.76 -24.07
C ASP A 24 -14.04 12.83 -22.56
N GLY A 25 -12.98 12.15 -22.11
CA GLY A 25 -12.55 12.13 -20.71
C GLY A 25 -12.33 13.54 -20.18
N SER A 26 -12.91 13.79 -19.01
CA SER A 26 -12.77 14.99 -18.17
C SER A 26 -11.50 15.83 -18.44
N PRO A 27 -11.57 16.98 -19.13
CA PRO A 27 -10.43 17.87 -19.29
C PRO A 27 -10.33 18.92 -18.16
N SER A 28 -10.72 18.60 -16.92
CA SER A 28 -10.65 19.58 -15.82
C SER A 28 -10.45 18.93 -14.45
N VAL A 29 -9.21 18.58 -14.13
CA VAL A 29 -8.73 18.64 -12.73
C VAL A 29 -8.18 20.05 -12.49
N ALA A 30 -9.07 20.99 -12.20
CA ALA A 30 -8.67 22.30 -11.71
C ALA A 30 -8.29 22.14 -10.23
N SER A 31 -6.98 22.15 -9.93
CA SER A 31 -6.46 22.27 -8.57
C SER A 31 -6.63 23.73 -8.10
N PRO A 32 -7.39 24.03 -7.05
CA PRO A 32 -7.52 25.40 -6.56
C PRO A 32 -6.33 25.78 -5.67
N GLY A 33 -5.53 26.73 -6.14
CA GLY A 33 -4.85 27.72 -5.30
C GLY A 33 -3.37 27.50 -4.99
N GLU A 34 -2.50 28.16 -5.74
CA GLU A 34 -1.21 28.62 -5.21
C GLU A 34 -1.48 29.71 -4.17
N GLY A 35 -1.36 29.35 -2.89
CA GLY A 35 -1.23 30.30 -1.79
C GLY A 35 0.23 30.68 -1.60
N VAL A 36 0.49 31.98 -1.45
CA VAL A 36 1.82 32.58 -1.23
C VAL A 36 2.59 31.89 -0.10
N ILE A 37 3.82 31.44 -0.40
CA ILE A 37 4.78 30.92 0.58
C ILE A 37 5.34 32.11 1.38
N VAL A 38 4.99 32.22 2.66
CA VAL A 38 5.76 33.00 3.63
C VAL A 38 6.84 32.09 4.20
N VAL A 39 8.11 32.39 3.90
CA VAL A 39 9.28 31.66 4.44
C VAL A 39 9.55 32.18 5.86
N PRO A 40 9.49 31.33 6.93
CA PRO A 40 10.01 31.71 8.24
C PRO A 40 11.55 31.77 8.23
N ALA A 41 12.13 32.71 8.96
CA ALA A 41 13.58 32.90 9.06
C ALA A 41 14.30 31.64 9.61
N PRO A 42 15.56 31.39 9.23
CA PRO A 42 16.30 30.20 9.66
C PRO A 42 16.43 30.13 11.19
N ALA A 43 16.09 28.98 11.77
CA ALA A 43 16.38 28.69 13.17
C ALA A 43 17.90 28.50 13.38
N PRO A 44 18.46 28.96 14.53
CA PRO A 44 19.88 28.83 14.81
C PRO A 44 20.33 27.36 14.92
N SER A 45 21.55 27.12 14.44
CA SER A 45 22.21 25.81 14.37
C SER A 45 22.22 25.08 15.71
N ALA A 46 21.85 23.80 15.70
CA ALA A 46 21.99 22.91 16.85
C ALA A 46 23.47 22.57 17.09
N THR A 47 23.86 22.52 18.36
CA THR A 47 25.16 22.06 18.86
C THR A 47 25.33 20.55 18.64
N PRO A 48 26.51 20.04 18.24
CA PRO A 48 26.71 18.60 18.01
C PRO A 48 26.62 17.80 19.32
N THR A 49 25.82 16.73 19.28
CA THR A 49 25.67 15.67 20.30
C THR A 49 26.61 14.49 19.93
N PRO A 50 27.19 13.74 20.89
CA PRO A 50 28.38 12.92 20.64
C PRO A 50 28.17 11.74 19.68
N SER A 51 29.28 11.38 19.03
CA SER A 51 29.44 10.38 17.96
C SER A 51 28.81 9.03 18.30
N GLY A 52 27.74 8.69 17.59
CA GLY A 52 27.12 7.37 17.59
C GLY A 52 27.88 6.35 16.74
N THR A 53 27.58 5.07 17.00
CA THR A 53 27.93 3.87 16.23
C THR A 53 27.97 4.10 14.70
N PRO A 54 28.95 3.57 13.97
CA PRO A 54 29.08 3.80 12.53
C PRO A 54 27.79 3.39 11.80
N THR A 55 27.17 4.35 11.13
CA THR A 55 26.05 4.12 10.22
C THR A 55 26.57 3.35 9.00
N PRO A 56 25.97 2.21 8.61
CA PRO A 56 26.45 1.46 7.46
C PRO A 56 26.33 2.30 6.19
N THR A 57 27.41 2.33 5.40
CA THR A 57 27.45 2.94 4.07
C THR A 57 26.39 2.28 3.17
N PRO A 58 25.72 3.03 2.27
CA PRO A 58 24.77 2.44 1.32
C PRO A 58 25.37 1.20 0.63
N GLY A 59 24.67 0.07 0.70
CA GLY A 59 25.09 -1.21 0.11
C GLY A 59 25.69 -2.23 1.09
N THR A 60 25.88 -1.88 2.37
CA THR A 60 26.27 -2.83 3.42
C THR A 60 25.06 -3.23 4.29
N PRO A 61 24.88 -4.52 4.64
CA PRO A 61 23.84 -4.95 5.57
C PRO A 61 23.95 -4.26 6.92
N ALA A 62 22.82 -3.90 7.53
CA ALA A 62 22.81 -3.37 8.89
C ALA A 62 23.31 -4.40 9.90
N ALA A 63 23.94 -3.90 10.97
CA ALA A 63 24.48 -4.75 12.04
C ALA A 63 23.38 -5.46 12.85
N SER A 64 22.21 -4.83 12.98
CA SER A 64 21.07 -5.38 13.72
C SER A 64 19.75 -4.87 13.16
N CYS A 65 18.68 -5.55 13.56
CA CYS A 65 17.32 -5.15 13.24
C CYS A 65 16.77 -4.11 14.23
N PRO A 66 15.87 -3.21 13.78
CA PRO A 66 15.18 -2.29 14.67
C PRO A 66 14.28 -3.02 15.66
N THR A 67 14.00 -2.38 16.79
CA THR A 67 13.12 -2.92 17.83
C THR A 67 11.75 -3.30 17.26
N GLY A 68 11.21 -4.43 17.73
CA GLY A 68 9.93 -4.96 17.24
C GLY A 68 10.05 -5.78 15.96
N THR A 69 11.26 -6.02 15.47
CA THR A 69 11.54 -6.97 14.37
C THR A 69 12.58 -8.00 14.78
N THR A 70 12.58 -9.14 14.11
CA THR A 70 13.50 -10.25 14.38
C THR A 70 14.51 -10.37 13.24
N ASP A 71 15.79 -10.57 13.57
CA ASP A 71 16.84 -10.79 12.57
C ASP A 71 16.57 -12.07 11.78
N ALA A 72 16.47 -11.94 10.46
CA ALA A 72 16.26 -13.03 9.51
C ALA A 72 17.51 -13.31 8.65
N GLY A 73 18.66 -12.74 9.01
CA GLY A 73 19.92 -12.91 8.30
C GLY A 73 20.18 -11.82 7.28
N VAL A 74 21.13 -12.08 6.39
CA VAL A 74 21.52 -11.16 5.31
C VAL A 74 20.90 -11.63 4.00
N ILE A 75 20.28 -10.70 3.28
CA ILE A 75 19.70 -10.91 1.96
C ILE A 75 20.24 -9.86 0.98
N GLY A 76 21.04 -10.29 0.02
CA GLY A 76 21.78 -9.38 -0.86
C GLY A 76 22.63 -8.39 -0.04
N SER A 77 22.38 -7.10 -0.24
CA SER A 77 23.05 -6.01 0.48
C SER A 77 22.32 -5.54 1.75
N PHE A 78 21.31 -6.28 2.22
CA PHE A 78 20.46 -5.88 3.34
C PHE A 78 20.47 -6.89 4.49
N ARG A 79 20.25 -6.37 5.69
CA ARG A 79 19.82 -7.14 6.85
C ARG A 79 18.30 -7.34 6.74
N GLY A 80 17.88 -8.59 6.67
CA GLY A 80 16.48 -8.97 6.71
C GLY A 80 15.92 -8.86 8.11
N CYS A 81 14.85 -8.07 8.27
CA CYS A 81 14.22 -7.84 9.56
C CYS A 81 12.76 -8.24 9.51
N LYS A 82 12.47 -9.44 10.03
CA LYS A 82 11.15 -10.04 10.06
C LYS A 82 10.18 -9.25 10.93
N LEU A 83 9.07 -8.87 10.30
CA LEU A 83 7.92 -8.29 10.98
C LEU A 83 7.23 -9.34 11.85
N PRO A 84 6.61 -8.94 12.98
CA PRO A 84 5.72 -9.83 13.72
C PRO A 84 4.52 -10.19 12.84
N SER A 85 3.95 -11.38 13.05
CA SER A 85 2.73 -11.80 12.33
C SER A 85 1.50 -10.95 12.66
N LEU A 86 1.53 -10.24 13.80
CA LEU A 86 0.46 -9.35 14.24
C LEU A 86 1.04 -8.06 14.81
N ILE A 87 0.63 -6.93 14.24
CA ILE A 87 0.93 -5.58 14.69
C ILE A 87 -0.29 -5.04 15.42
N THR A 88 -0.18 -4.90 16.74
CA THR A 88 -1.22 -4.30 17.60
C THR A 88 -0.75 -2.93 18.09
N GLY A 89 -1.50 -1.87 17.78
CA GLY A 89 -1.14 -0.50 18.14
C GLY A 89 -0.45 0.29 17.02
N ASN A 90 0.25 1.37 17.40
CA ASN A 90 0.88 2.28 16.46
C ASN A 90 2.36 1.92 16.31
N VAL A 91 2.75 1.46 15.12
CA VAL A 91 4.13 1.08 14.79
C VAL A 91 4.61 1.95 13.64
N THR A 92 5.84 2.45 13.75
CA THR A 92 6.53 3.16 12.66
C THR A 92 7.70 2.35 12.17
N LEU A 93 7.69 1.98 10.89
CA LEU A 93 8.81 1.37 10.20
C LEU A 93 9.67 2.48 9.59
N ALA A 94 10.88 2.60 10.11
CA ALA A 94 11.79 3.66 9.73
C ALA A 94 12.62 3.28 8.51
N LYS A 95 13.00 4.26 7.68
CA LYS A 95 13.99 4.02 6.65
C LYS A 95 15.38 4.00 7.28
N LEU A 96 15.90 2.79 7.50
CA LEU A 96 17.24 2.56 8.01
C LEU A 96 18.18 2.11 6.87
N PRO A 97 19.43 2.63 6.81
CA PRO A 97 20.43 2.15 5.88
C PRO A 97 20.71 0.66 6.08
N GLY A 98 20.77 -0.11 4.99
CA GLY A 98 21.10 -1.54 5.03
C GLY A 98 20.03 -2.45 5.65
N VAL A 99 18.81 -1.97 5.90
CA VAL A 99 17.67 -2.77 6.41
C VAL A 99 16.64 -3.02 5.31
N ALA A 100 16.12 -4.24 5.25
CA ALA A 100 14.93 -4.62 4.49
C ALA A 100 13.95 -5.35 5.42
N TYR A 101 12.68 -4.98 5.41
CA TYR A 101 11.66 -5.59 6.27
C TYR A 101 11.06 -6.83 5.61
N GLU A 102 11.08 -7.96 6.31
CA GLU A 102 10.57 -9.22 5.80
C GLU A 102 9.09 -9.41 6.18
N ILE A 103 8.28 -9.69 5.18
CA ILE A 103 6.94 -10.26 5.30
C ILE A 103 7.09 -11.78 5.19
N ASN A 104 6.68 -12.50 6.23
CA ASN A 104 6.86 -13.93 6.34
C ASN A 104 5.55 -14.59 6.76
N GLY A 105 4.89 -15.22 5.79
CA GLY A 105 3.50 -15.60 5.84
C GLY A 105 2.58 -14.38 5.88
N ARG A 106 1.49 -14.52 6.62
CA ARG A 106 0.53 -13.44 6.85
C ARG A 106 1.02 -12.48 7.94
N VAL A 107 1.11 -11.19 7.61
CA VAL A 107 1.33 -10.10 8.57
C VAL A 107 0.04 -9.29 8.69
N ASP A 108 -0.56 -9.26 9.88
CA ASP A 108 -1.78 -8.52 10.17
C ASP A 108 -1.49 -7.17 10.83
N VAL A 109 -2.06 -6.09 10.29
CA VAL A 109 -2.13 -4.78 10.94
C VAL A 109 -3.47 -4.68 11.66
N GLY A 110 -3.43 -4.83 12.98
CA GLY A 110 -4.57 -4.89 13.88
C GLY A 110 -5.36 -6.18 13.75
N ILE A 111 -6.35 -6.33 14.63
CA ILE A 111 -7.33 -7.43 14.62
C ILE A 111 -8.62 -6.88 14.03
N ASP A 112 -9.21 -7.63 13.11
CA ASP A 112 -10.37 -7.20 12.35
C ASP A 112 -11.56 -6.77 13.22
N LEU A 113 -12.05 -5.55 12.98
CA LEU A 113 -13.19 -4.96 13.70
C LEU A 113 -14.54 -5.30 13.05
N GLY A 114 -14.56 -6.19 12.03
CA GLY A 114 -15.78 -6.61 11.34
C GLY A 114 -16.43 -5.52 10.49
N GLY A 115 -17.51 -5.90 9.81
CA GLY A 115 -18.32 -4.97 9.02
C GLY A 115 -18.97 -3.86 9.86
N SER A 116 -19.34 -4.13 11.12
CA SER A 116 -19.90 -3.13 12.04
C SER A 116 -18.87 -2.21 12.67
N GLY A 117 -17.57 -2.56 12.61
CA GLY A 117 -16.51 -1.84 13.29
C GLY A 117 -16.42 -2.07 14.80
N THR A 118 -17.18 -3.02 15.35
CA THR A 118 -17.26 -3.32 16.78
C THR A 118 -17.13 -4.81 17.08
N ALA A 119 -16.46 -5.58 16.22
CA ALA A 119 -16.29 -7.01 16.42
C ALA A 119 -15.63 -7.32 17.78
N PRO A 120 -16.15 -8.29 18.56
CA PRO A 120 -15.52 -8.70 19.82
C PRO A 120 -14.08 -9.17 19.58
N GLY A 121 -13.13 -8.66 20.37
CA GLY A 121 -11.70 -8.96 20.21
C GLY A 121 -11.02 -8.22 19.04
N GLY A 122 -11.76 -7.43 18.26
CA GLY A 122 -11.19 -6.55 17.24
C GLY A 122 -10.36 -5.44 17.88
N GLN A 123 -9.27 -5.06 17.20
CA GLN A 123 -8.32 -4.06 17.70
C GLN A 123 -7.70 -3.30 16.53
N SER A 124 -7.96 -1.98 16.43
CA SER A 124 -7.34 -1.14 15.42
C SER A 124 -5.83 -0.97 15.65
N ALA A 125 -5.07 -0.90 14.57
CA ALA A 125 -3.66 -0.56 14.58
C ALA A 125 -3.33 0.46 13.47
N ILE A 126 -2.22 1.18 13.62
CA ILE A 126 -1.70 2.07 12.59
C ILE A 126 -0.27 1.66 12.29
N LEU A 127 -0.04 1.21 11.05
CA LEU A 127 1.30 0.98 10.51
C LEU A 127 1.75 2.21 9.73
N THR A 128 2.70 2.96 10.26
CA THR A 128 3.34 4.07 9.56
C THR A 128 4.62 3.57 8.89
N VAL A 129 4.76 3.81 7.59
CA VAL A 129 5.89 3.40 6.79
C VAL A 129 6.57 4.66 6.26
N GLN A 130 7.82 4.89 6.69
CA GLN A 130 8.58 6.03 6.20
C GLN A 130 8.94 5.89 4.70
N PRO A 131 9.12 7.01 3.97
CA PRO A 131 9.59 7.00 2.60
C PRO A 131 10.89 6.20 2.43
N GLY A 132 11.03 5.46 1.33
CA GLY A 132 12.25 4.69 1.02
C GLY A 132 12.37 3.34 1.72
N VAL A 133 11.39 2.94 2.54
CA VAL A 133 11.35 1.60 3.16
C VAL A 133 11.24 0.51 2.10
N LEU A 134 12.01 -0.56 2.29
CA LEU A 134 12.00 -1.75 1.46
C LEU A 134 11.37 -2.91 2.22
N PHE A 135 10.30 -3.48 1.68
CA PHE A 135 9.71 -4.75 2.11
C PHE A 135 10.08 -5.85 1.14
N TYR A 136 10.31 -7.06 1.66
CA TYR A 136 10.40 -8.25 0.83
C TYR A 136 9.59 -9.42 1.42
N ALA A 137 9.05 -10.25 0.54
CA ALA A 137 8.38 -11.51 0.89
C ALA A 137 9.38 -12.66 1.03
N ASN A 138 9.24 -13.47 2.10
CA ASN A 138 10.02 -14.68 2.33
C ASN A 138 9.53 -15.86 1.48
N THR A 139 10.10 -16.01 0.30
CA THR A 139 9.71 -17.09 -0.61
C THR A 139 10.31 -18.46 -0.28
N THR A 140 10.90 -18.64 0.91
CA THR A 140 11.48 -19.92 1.35
C THR A 140 10.58 -20.66 2.33
N ASN A 141 9.51 -20.03 2.79
CA ASN A 141 8.46 -20.69 3.57
C ASN A 141 7.44 -21.38 2.64
N ALA A 142 6.53 -22.13 3.23
CA ALA A 142 5.45 -22.82 2.51
C ALA A 142 4.17 -21.97 2.37
N ASP A 143 4.12 -20.82 3.03
CA ASP A 143 2.95 -19.97 3.13
C ASP A 143 2.98 -18.87 2.05
N ASN A 144 1.83 -18.25 1.79
CA ASN A 144 1.84 -17.03 0.99
C ASN A 144 2.27 -15.86 1.87
N ASP A 145 3.19 -15.02 1.39
CA ASP A 145 3.62 -13.82 2.10
C ASP A 145 2.80 -12.60 1.69
N PHE A 146 2.05 -12.03 2.62
CA PHE A 146 1.23 -10.85 2.34
C PHE A 146 0.98 -10.03 3.60
N LEU A 147 0.77 -8.73 3.38
CA LEU A 147 0.42 -7.78 4.43
C LEU A 147 -1.08 -7.51 4.38
N VAL A 148 -1.79 -7.72 5.49
CA VAL A 148 -3.21 -7.42 5.63
C VAL A 148 -3.40 -6.21 6.53
N VAL A 149 -4.07 -5.18 6.04
CA VAL A 149 -4.58 -4.09 6.87
C VAL A 149 -6.03 -4.38 7.18
N ASN A 150 -6.29 -4.88 8.39
CA ASN A 150 -7.61 -5.32 8.81
C ASN A 150 -8.60 -4.16 8.95
N ARG A 151 -9.91 -4.45 8.93
CA ARG A 151 -10.93 -3.39 8.94
C ARG A 151 -10.82 -2.56 10.20
N GLY A 152 -10.74 -1.24 10.02
CA GLY A 152 -10.56 -0.28 11.11
C GLY A 152 -9.11 0.00 11.49
N SER A 153 -8.16 -0.77 10.96
CA SER A 153 -6.73 -0.42 10.99
C SER A 153 -6.36 0.47 9.81
N ARG A 154 -5.13 1.00 9.84
CA ARG A 154 -4.61 1.90 8.81
C ARG A 154 -3.16 1.57 8.49
N ILE A 155 -2.78 1.83 7.24
CA ILE A 155 -1.39 1.96 6.81
C ILE A 155 -1.19 3.39 6.30
N LEU A 156 -0.11 4.04 6.74
CA LEU A 156 0.33 5.36 6.28
C LEU A 156 1.65 5.15 5.54
N ALA A 157 1.61 5.15 4.21
CA ALA A 157 2.73 4.78 3.35
C ALA A 157 2.96 5.84 2.26
N ASP A 158 3.30 7.05 2.70
CA ASP A 158 3.47 8.22 1.84
C ASP A 158 4.90 8.29 1.26
N GLY A 159 5.24 7.33 0.40
CA GLY A 159 6.50 7.33 -0.34
C GLY A 159 6.59 8.50 -1.34
N THR A 160 7.80 8.87 -1.74
CA THR A 160 8.02 9.92 -2.76
C THR A 160 8.69 9.34 -4.00
N ALA A 161 8.69 10.07 -5.12
CA ALA A 161 9.43 9.65 -6.31
C ALA A 161 10.95 9.49 -6.05
N ALA A 162 11.52 10.31 -5.16
CA ALA A 162 12.92 10.21 -4.77
C ALA A 162 13.18 9.09 -3.74
N GLN A 163 12.17 8.71 -2.96
CA GLN A 163 12.25 7.69 -1.91
C GLN A 163 10.97 6.83 -1.94
N PRO A 164 10.81 5.98 -2.97
CA PRO A 164 9.62 5.14 -3.08
C PRO A 164 9.63 4.09 -1.98
N ILE A 165 8.45 3.73 -1.49
CA ILE A 165 8.28 2.52 -0.69
C ILE A 165 8.19 1.35 -1.66
N ILE A 166 9.03 0.34 -1.47
CA ILE A 166 9.14 -0.80 -2.39
C ILE A 166 8.64 -2.05 -1.69
N PHE A 167 7.71 -2.76 -2.31
CA PHE A 167 7.33 -4.12 -1.95
C PHE A 167 7.81 -5.05 -3.07
N THR A 168 8.52 -6.12 -2.69
CA THR A 168 9.12 -7.03 -3.67
C THR A 168 9.26 -8.45 -3.10
N SER A 169 9.80 -9.38 -3.88
CA SER A 169 10.18 -10.72 -3.44
C SER A 169 11.63 -10.80 -2.96
N GLN A 170 11.94 -11.81 -2.15
CA GLN A 170 13.31 -12.15 -1.76
C GLN A 170 14.21 -12.43 -2.97
N GLN A 171 13.71 -13.13 -3.99
CA GLN A 171 14.48 -13.42 -5.21
C GLN A 171 14.90 -12.13 -5.92
N ASN A 172 14.03 -11.12 -5.98
CA ASN A 172 14.38 -9.86 -6.62
C ASN A 172 15.47 -9.12 -5.83
N VAL A 173 15.38 -9.12 -4.49
CA VAL A 173 16.45 -8.56 -3.63
C VAL A 173 17.77 -9.31 -3.80
N ALA A 174 17.71 -10.63 -4.04
CA ALA A 174 18.87 -11.48 -4.31
C ALA A 174 19.38 -11.40 -5.76
N GLY A 175 18.68 -10.69 -6.66
CA GLY A 175 19.05 -10.58 -8.07
C GLY A 175 18.87 -11.88 -8.87
N THR A 176 17.94 -12.75 -8.46
CA THR A 176 17.69 -14.06 -9.10
C THR A 176 16.39 -14.12 -9.90
N VAL A 177 15.80 -12.96 -10.20
CA VAL A 177 14.58 -12.85 -11.02
C VAL A 177 14.89 -12.56 -12.48
N THR A 178 13.94 -12.91 -13.33
CA THR A 178 13.89 -12.57 -14.76
C THR A 178 12.55 -11.95 -15.09
N ASP A 179 12.35 -11.50 -16.32
CA ASP A 179 11.09 -10.89 -16.76
C ASP A 179 9.91 -11.88 -16.77
N GLU A 180 10.19 -13.18 -16.73
CA GLU A 180 9.20 -14.26 -16.62
C GLU A 180 8.85 -14.60 -15.16
N SER A 181 9.51 -13.96 -14.19
CA SER A 181 9.28 -14.21 -12.77
C SER A 181 7.94 -13.61 -12.31
N GLN A 182 7.05 -14.46 -11.79
CA GLN A 182 5.72 -14.06 -11.32
C GLN A 182 5.32 -14.78 -10.03
N GLY A 183 4.32 -14.24 -9.32
CA GLY A 183 3.73 -14.88 -8.14
C GLY A 183 4.66 -14.98 -6.93
N GLN A 184 5.68 -14.12 -6.84
CA GLN A 184 6.72 -14.21 -5.81
C GLN A 184 6.38 -13.49 -4.50
N TRP A 185 5.23 -12.82 -4.42
CA TRP A 185 4.68 -12.27 -3.18
C TRP A 185 3.16 -12.10 -3.32
N GLY A 186 2.43 -12.17 -2.20
CA GLY A 186 0.97 -12.23 -2.15
C GLY A 186 0.26 -10.87 -2.17
N GLY A 187 1.00 -9.76 -2.08
CA GLY A 187 0.41 -8.41 -2.16
C GLY A 187 0.19 -7.72 -0.81
N VAL A 188 -0.41 -6.54 -0.89
CA VAL A 188 -0.98 -5.81 0.24
C VAL A 188 -2.50 -5.86 0.13
N ILE A 189 -3.15 -6.34 1.18
CA ILE A 189 -4.60 -6.45 1.26
C ILE A 189 -5.12 -5.35 2.17
N LEU A 190 -5.98 -4.47 1.63
CA LEU A 190 -6.65 -3.43 2.38
C LEU A 190 -8.10 -3.84 2.63
N ALA A 191 -8.41 -4.30 3.84
CA ALA A 191 -9.75 -4.74 4.19
C ALA A 191 -10.63 -3.50 4.51
N GLY A 192 -11.54 -3.17 3.60
CA GLY A 192 -12.55 -2.14 3.78
C GLY A 192 -13.83 -2.66 4.42
N ARG A 193 -14.76 -1.74 4.76
CA ARG A 193 -16.10 -2.07 5.28
C ARG A 193 -17.21 -1.81 4.25
N ALA A 194 -16.94 -2.10 2.98
CA ALA A 194 -17.95 -1.96 1.94
C ALA A 194 -19.11 -2.94 2.20
N PRO A 195 -20.37 -2.48 2.26
CA PRO A 195 -21.51 -3.38 2.36
C PRO A 195 -21.58 -4.30 1.14
N ILE A 196 -21.91 -5.58 1.34
CA ILE A 196 -22.12 -6.54 0.25
C ILE A 196 -23.60 -6.91 0.15
N SER A 197 -24.05 -7.25 -1.05
CA SER A 197 -25.46 -7.62 -1.30
C SER A 197 -25.75 -9.11 -1.09
N ASN A 198 -24.73 -9.96 -1.25
CA ASN A 198 -24.86 -11.42 -1.15
C ASN A 198 -24.32 -11.90 0.20
N CYS A 199 -25.21 -12.04 1.18
CA CYS A 199 -24.85 -12.56 2.50
C CYS A 199 -24.91 -14.09 2.48
N ASN A 200 -23.86 -14.76 2.94
CA ASN A 200 -23.87 -16.21 3.14
C ASN A 200 -24.54 -16.64 4.47
N LEU A 201 -25.33 -15.74 5.07
CA LEU A 201 -26.00 -15.92 6.35
C LEU A 201 -27.51 -15.85 6.17
N ALA A 202 -28.21 -16.92 6.57
CA ALA A 202 -29.65 -17.01 6.47
C ALA A 202 -30.35 -15.89 7.26
N GLY A 203 -31.28 -15.18 6.62
CA GLY A 203 -32.06 -14.10 7.25
C GLY A 203 -31.33 -12.77 7.39
N VAL A 204 -30.08 -12.66 6.92
CA VAL A 204 -29.37 -11.37 6.89
C VAL A 204 -29.72 -10.62 5.61
N THR A 205 -30.15 -9.37 5.77
CA THR A 205 -30.47 -8.50 4.62
C THR A 205 -29.19 -8.01 3.97
N GLY A 206 -29.15 -8.05 2.64
CA GLY A 206 -28.04 -7.46 1.86
C GLY A 206 -27.78 -6.02 2.28
N GLY A 207 -26.51 -5.68 2.44
CA GLY A 207 -26.06 -4.35 2.89
C GLY A 207 -26.04 -4.15 4.41
N ALA A 208 -26.49 -5.12 5.21
CA ALA A 208 -26.35 -5.06 6.66
C ALA A 208 -24.87 -5.16 7.09
N ALA A 209 -24.51 -4.57 8.23
CA ALA A 209 -23.12 -4.58 8.72
C ALA A 209 -22.62 -5.98 9.13
N ASN A 210 -23.52 -6.92 9.40
CA ASN A 210 -23.24 -8.33 9.65
C ASN A 210 -23.43 -9.21 8.41
N CYS A 211 -23.58 -8.62 7.23
CA CYS A 211 -23.54 -9.30 5.95
C CYS A 211 -22.07 -9.38 5.49
N GLU A 212 -21.40 -10.46 5.84
CA GLU A 212 -19.99 -10.72 5.54
C GLU A 212 -19.72 -12.22 5.28
#